data_AF-A0A1A8ADZ4-F1
#
_entry.id   AF-A0A1A8ADZ4-F1
#
_cell.length_a   1.000
_cell.length_b   1.000
_cell.length_c   1.000
_cell.angle_alpha   90.00
_cell.angle_beta   90.00
_cell.angle_gamma   90.00
#
_symmetry.space_group_name_H-M   'P 1'
#
loop_
_entity.id
_entity.type
_entity.pdbx_description
1 polymer ?
#
loop_
_entity_poly.entity_id
_entity_poly.type
_entity_poly.pdbx_seq_one_letter_code
_entity_poly.pdbx_strand_id
1 'polypeptide(L)'
;MNAAGLPSTVAELETEVKTQCKITEPFRLQFMDVLFGNEFVNLTSMEEIENKTTIKVVYTSCQPQDQAEDSFSFPSTSAPDYTLSSSGDSTVILSSPESMSSRSSWPDLFCVPRFTYDAEVKLGKAHVAFRENGMLLIPDPKLKSDILEGLIQEIVKHTVYLTDEKFDQVAEALILKHPCLKERGSPSGYAGWKMSLKYKL
;
A
#
# COMPACT_ATOMS: atom_id res chain seq x y z
N MET A 1 -20.94 31.62 -11.85
CA MET A 1 -21.09 30.85 -13.09
C MET A 1 -19.79 30.11 -13.29
N ASN A 2 -19.81 28.77 -13.27
CA ASN A 2 -18.84 27.91 -13.94
C ASN A 2 -19.57 26.58 -14.15
N ALA A 3 -20.09 26.40 -15.37
CA ALA A 3 -20.60 25.11 -15.82
C ALA A 3 -19.37 24.28 -16.22
N ALA A 4 -18.80 23.53 -15.27
CA ALA A 4 -17.79 22.54 -15.62
C ALA A 4 -18.54 21.30 -16.14
N GLY A 5 -18.44 21.05 -17.45
CA GLY A 5 -18.81 19.77 -18.03
C GLY A 5 -17.90 18.65 -17.52
N LEU A 6 -18.02 17.44 -18.08
CA LEU A 6 -17.03 16.40 -17.78
C LEU A 6 -15.62 16.94 -18.06
N PRO A 7 -14.65 16.70 -17.17
CA PRO A 7 -13.26 17.07 -17.41
C PRO A 7 -12.79 16.49 -18.75
N SER A 8 -11.90 17.20 -19.40
CA SER A 8 -11.39 16.81 -20.73
C SER A 8 -10.28 15.75 -20.64
N THR A 9 -9.63 15.65 -19.48
CA THR A 9 -8.50 14.74 -19.25
C THR A 9 -8.59 14.07 -17.88
N VAL A 10 -7.97 12.89 -17.76
CA VAL A 10 -7.90 12.13 -16.49
C VAL A 10 -7.19 12.93 -15.40
N ALA A 11 -6.17 13.72 -15.76
CA ALA A 11 -5.45 14.58 -14.82
C ALA A 11 -6.34 15.70 -14.26
N GLU A 12 -7.18 16.32 -15.09
CA GLU A 12 -8.15 17.34 -14.65
C GLU A 12 -9.17 16.73 -13.67
N LEU A 13 -9.68 15.54 -14.00
CA LEU A 13 -10.56 14.79 -13.11
C LEU A 13 -9.89 14.45 -11.77
N GLU A 14 -8.63 14.02 -11.79
CA GLU A 14 -7.85 13.76 -10.59
C GLU A 14 -7.73 15.02 -9.73
N THR A 15 -7.42 16.18 -10.34
CA THR A 15 -7.34 17.45 -9.60
C THR A 15 -8.67 17.90 -9.03
N GLU A 16 -9.78 17.66 -9.73
CA GLU A 16 -11.13 18.00 -9.27
C GLU A 16 -11.53 17.11 -8.08
N VAL A 17 -11.31 15.79 -8.18
CA VAL A 17 -11.53 14.84 -7.08
C VAL A 17 -10.67 15.22 -5.88
N LYS A 18 -9.40 15.57 -6.11
CA LYS A 18 -8.49 16.03 -5.06
C LYS A 18 -9.04 17.26 -4.33
N THR A 19 -9.57 18.22 -5.08
CA THR A 19 -10.10 19.48 -4.56
C THR A 19 -11.44 19.30 -3.84
N GLN A 20 -12.39 18.58 -4.44
CA GLN A 20 -13.72 18.37 -3.87
C GLN A 20 -13.69 17.44 -2.65
N CYS A 21 -12.91 16.37 -2.72
CA CYS A 21 -12.81 15.38 -1.64
C CYS A 21 -11.71 15.73 -0.61
N LYS A 22 -10.99 16.86 -0.80
CA LYS A 22 -9.88 17.31 0.06
C LYS A 22 -8.81 16.23 0.28
N ILE A 23 -8.52 15.47 -0.76
CA ILE A 23 -7.53 14.38 -0.71
C ILE A 23 -6.15 15.00 -0.82
N THR A 24 -5.27 14.74 0.13
CA THR A 24 -3.89 15.26 0.09
C THR A 24 -2.91 14.25 -0.50
N GLU A 25 -3.25 12.97 -0.37
CA GLU A 25 -2.42 11.82 -0.67
C GLU A 25 -2.45 11.41 -2.16
N PRO A 26 -1.43 10.66 -2.65
CA PRO A 26 -1.45 10.12 -3.99
C PRO A 26 -2.49 8.98 -4.10
N PHE A 27 -3.30 9.02 -5.15
CA PHE A 27 -4.31 8.02 -5.44
C PHE A 27 -4.37 7.73 -6.93
N ARG A 28 -5.02 6.63 -7.29
CA ARG A 28 -5.42 6.32 -8.66
C ARG A 28 -6.94 6.23 -8.76
N LEU A 29 -7.47 6.55 -9.92
CA LEU A 29 -8.89 6.44 -10.22
C LEU A 29 -9.17 5.10 -10.92
N GLN A 30 -10.28 4.47 -10.54
CA GLN A 30 -10.81 3.29 -11.21
C GLN A 30 -12.27 3.54 -11.60
N PHE A 31 -12.70 3.00 -12.74
CA PHE A 31 -14.09 3.05 -13.19
C PHE A 31 -14.66 1.64 -13.29
N MET A 32 -15.99 1.54 -13.27
CA MET A 32 -16.69 0.27 -13.42
C MET A 32 -16.79 -0.08 -14.90
N ASP A 33 -16.09 -1.12 -15.34
CA ASP A 33 -16.08 -1.57 -16.74
C ASP A 33 -17.05 -2.74 -16.95
N VAL A 34 -18.09 -2.50 -17.75
CA VAL A 34 -19.11 -3.50 -18.10
C VAL A 34 -18.51 -4.63 -18.95
N LEU A 35 -17.49 -4.35 -19.77
CA LEU A 35 -16.78 -5.35 -20.57
C LEU A 35 -15.98 -6.31 -19.69
N PHE A 36 -15.61 -5.86 -18.48
CA PHE A 36 -14.91 -6.63 -17.46
C PHE A 36 -15.85 -7.15 -16.35
N GLY A 37 -17.14 -7.36 -16.66
CA GLY A 37 -18.09 -7.91 -15.71
C GLY A 37 -18.49 -6.95 -14.57
N ASN A 38 -18.41 -5.64 -14.82
CA ASN A 38 -18.61 -4.58 -13.83
C ASN A 38 -17.52 -4.53 -12.74
N GLU A 39 -16.31 -5.00 -13.04
CA GLU A 39 -15.17 -4.81 -12.15
C GLU A 39 -14.59 -3.39 -12.25
N PHE A 40 -13.89 -2.97 -11.18
CA PHE A 40 -13.20 -1.68 -11.13
C PHE A 40 -11.82 -1.79 -11.77
N VAL A 41 -11.64 -1.14 -12.91
CA VAL A 41 -10.38 -1.11 -13.67
C VAL A 41 -9.76 0.28 -13.65
N ASN A 42 -8.44 0.38 -13.87
CA ASN A 42 -7.74 1.67 -13.83
C ASN A 42 -8.23 2.58 -14.95
N LEU A 43 -8.52 3.83 -14.61
CA LEU A 43 -8.93 4.84 -15.58
C LEU A 43 -7.70 5.36 -16.34
N THR A 44 -7.59 5.03 -17.62
CA THR A 44 -6.50 5.50 -18.49
C THR A 44 -6.93 6.56 -19.49
N SER A 45 -8.22 6.61 -19.84
CA SER A 45 -8.78 7.60 -20.76
C SER A 45 -10.13 8.12 -20.29
N MET A 46 -10.43 9.40 -20.58
CA MET A 46 -11.77 9.96 -20.33
C MET A 46 -12.84 9.42 -21.28
N GLU A 47 -12.42 8.76 -22.38
CA GLU A 47 -13.33 8.11 -23.33
C GLU A 47 -13.93 6.80 -22.77
N GLU A 48 -13.32 6.24 -21.73
CA GLU A 48 -13.75 5.00 -21.07
C GLU A 48 -14.91 5.23 -20.08
N ILE A 49 -15.24 6.50 -19.79
CA ILE A 49 -16.23 6.86 -18.78
C ILE A 49 -17.36 7.75 -19.32
N GLU A 50 -18.58 7.43 -18.93
CA GLU A 50 -19.78 8.18 -19.29
C GLU A 50 -20.21 9.18 -18.21
N ASN A 51 -21.08 10.11 -18.58
CA ASN A 51 -21.69 11.06 -17.63
C ASN A 51 -22.45 10.29 -16.53
N LYS A 52 -22.15 10.59 -15.27
CA LYS A 52 -22.64 9.91 -14.06
C LYS A 52 -22.06 8.51 -13.81
N THR A 53 -20.92 8.17 -14.41
CA THR A 53 -20.18 6.95 -14.02
C THR A 53 -19.80 6.97 -12.54
N THR A 54 -19.65 5.79 -11.94
CA THR A 54 -19.12 5.64 -10.58
C THR A 54 -17.61 5.47 -10.66
N ILE A 55 -16.89 6.35 -9.96
CA ILE A 55 -15.43 6.31 -9.89
C ILE A 55 -15.01 5.88 -8.49
N LYS A 56 -14.14 4.89 -8.41
CA LYS A 56 -13.52 4.41 -7.19
C LYS A 56 -12.14 5.04 -7.04
N VAL A 57 -11.94 5.73 -5.94
CA VAL A 57 -10.64 6.26 -5.54
C VAL A 57 -9.87 5.17 -4.83
N VAL A 58 -8.68 4.84 -5.32
CA VAL A 58 -7.78 3.87 -4.69
C VAL A 58 -6.50 4.58 -4.29
N TYR A 59 -6.28 4.75 -2.98
CA TYR A 59 -5.06 5.35 -2.47
C TYR A 59 -3.85 4.49 -2.86
N THR A 60 -2.85 5.13 -3.47
CA THR A 60 -1.58 4.47 -3.82
C THR A 60 -0.57 4.58 -2.69
N SER A 61 -0.77 5.53 -1.76
CA SER A 61 -0.19 5.48 -0.42
C SER A 61 -0.98 4.52 0.47
N CYS A 62 -0.29 3.78 1.33
CA CYS A 62 -0.95 2.89 2.28
C CYS A 62 -1.71 3.69 3.33
N GLN A 63 -2.99 3.94 3.09
CA GLN A 63 -3.88 4.46 4.12
C GLN A 63 -4.22 3.40 5.18
N PRO A 64 -4.36 3.81 6.45
CA PRO A 64 -5.06 3.02 7.45
C PRO A 64 -6.50 2.83 6.96
N GLN A 65 -6.82 1.59 6.61
CA GLN A 65 -8.14 1.18 6.15
C GLN A 65 -9.15 1.46 7.28
N ASP A 66 -9.92 2.53 7.17
CA ASP A 66 -11.20 2.63 7.86
C ASP A 66 -12.04 1.44 7.38
N GLN A 67 -12.54 0.67 8.34
CA GLN A 67 -13.30 -0.54 8.12
C GLN A 67 -14.48 -0.27 7.18
N ALA A 68 -14.47 -0.92 6.01
CA ALA A 68 -15.66 -1.27 5.27
C ALA A 68 -15.38 -2.47 4.35
N GLU A 69 -15.72 -3.65 4.88
CA GLU A 69 -16.49 -4.71 4.21
C GLU A 69 -15.85 -5.44 3.03
N ASP A 70 -15.25 -6.58 3.39
CA ASP A 70 -15.40 -7.89 2.74
C ASP A 70 -15.61 -7.94 1.21
N SER A 71 -14.55 -8.30 0.49
CA SER A 71 -14.64 -9.16 -0.68
C SER A 71 -13.28 -9.79 -0.94
N PHE A 72 -13.13 -11.01 -0.40
CA PHE A 72 -12.07 -11.92 -0.79
C PHE A 72 -12.23 -12.26 -2.27
N SER A 73 -11.20 -12.03 -3.07
CA SER A 73 -11.08 -12.64 -4.40
C SER A 73 -9.63 -13.03 -4.59
N PHE A 74 -9.39 -14.33 -4.41
CA PHE A 74 -8.18 -15.00 -4.86
C PHE A 74 -8.37 -15.36 -6.33
N PRO A 75 -7.31 -15.28 -7.15
CA PRO A 75 -6.97 -16.47 -7.92
C PRO A 75 -5.46 -16.66 -8.04
N SER A 76 -4.97 -17.81 -7.58
CA SER A 76 -3.67 -18.33 -8.03
C SER A 76 -3.64 -19.84 -7.82
N THR A 77 -4.02 -20.59 -8.85
CA THR A 77 -3.49 -21.94 -9.06
C THR A 77 -3.50 -22.21 -10.56
N SER A 78 -2.36 -22.03 -11.22
CA SER A 78 -2.09 -22.61 -12.53
C SER A 78 -0.89 -23.52 -12.39
N ALA A 79 -1.15 -24.83 -12.41
CA ALA A 79 -0.14 -25.86 -12.59
C ALA A 79 0.32 -25.91 -14.07
N PRO A 80 1.53 -26.41 -14.37
CA PRO A 80 2.10 -26.36 -15.70
C PRO A 80 1.75 -27.61 -16.53
N ASP A 81 1.36 -27.41 -17.78
CA ASP A 81 1.34 -28.47 -18.78
C ASP A 81 2.60 -28.44 -19.63
N TYR A 82 3.18 -29.63 -19.76
CA TYR A 82 4.35 -30.01 -20.53
C TYR A 82 3.95 -30.18 -22.00
N THR A 83 4.69 -29.63 -22.96
CA THR A 83 4.91 -30.29 -24.27
C THR A 83 6.13 -29.73 -25.01
N LEU A 84 6.76 -30.62 -25.78
CA LEU A 84 8.13 -30.60 -26.30
C LEU A 84 8.37 -29.75 -27.57
N SER A 85 9.65 -29.37 -27.72
CA SER A 85 10.50 -29.29 -28.93
C SER A 85 10.02 -28.59 -30.20
N SER A 86 10.82 -27.62 -30.68
CA SER A 86 11.54 -27.77 -31.96
C SER A 86 12.64 -26.71 -32.15
N SER A 87 13.72 -27.18 -32.74
CA SER A 87 14.89 -26.49 -33.28
C SER A 87 14.54 -25.37 -34.28
N GLY A 88 15.37 -24.31 -34.32
CA GLY A 88 15.32 -23.27 -35.34
C GLY A 88 16.27 -22.11 -35.05
N ASP A 89 17.45 -22.17 -35.66
CA ASP A 89 18.46 -21.10 -35.75
C ASP A 89 17.87 -19.76 -36.17
N SER A 90 18.18 -18.69 -35.44
CA SER A 90 18.12 -17.29 -35.90
C SER A 90 18.82 -16.38 -34.89
N THR A 91 19.91 -15.76 -35.34
CA THR A 91 20.64 -14.71 -34.64
C THR A 91 19.81 -13.43 -34.59
N VAL A 92 19.04 -13.26 -33.51
CA VAL A 92 18.41 -12.00 -33.16
C VAL A 92 19.00 -11.58 -31.83
N ILE A 93 19.64 -10.41 -31.82
CA ILE A 93 20.10 -9.76 -30.59
C ILE A 93 18.83 -9.42 -29.79
N LEU A 94 18.40 -10.37 -28.97
CA LEU A 94 17.42 -10.16 -27.93
C LEU A 94 18.09 -9.22 -26.92
N SER A 95 17.72 -7.95 -27.01
CA SER A 95 17.78 -7.08 -25.84
C SER A 95 17.13 -7.86 -24.71
N SER A 96 17.93 -8.17 -23.69
CA SER A 96 17.49 -8.95 -22.55
C SER A 96 16.17 -8.39 -22.04
N PRO A 97 15.10 -9.21 -21.89
CA PRO A 97 14.02 -8.78 -21.03
C PRO A 97 14.64 -8.62 -19.64
N GLU A 98 14.67 -7.38 -19.14
CA GLU A 98 14.95 -7.07 -17.74
C GLU A 98 13.80 -7.62 -16.86
N SER A 99 13.62 -8.92 -16.92
CA SER A 99 12.77 -9.67 -16.01
C SER A 99 13.71 -10.25 -14.96
N MET A 100 13.41 -9.95 -13.69
CA MET A 100 14.10 -10.38 -12.47
C MET A 100 15.17 -9.45 -11.90
N SER A 101 14.92 -8.14 -11.87
CA SER A 101 15.27 -7.36 -10.69
C SER A 101 14.03 -6.68 -10.15
N SER A 102 13.11 -7.50 -9.64
CA SER A 102 11.87 -7.08 -8.98
C SER A 102 12.12 -6.43 -7.61
N ARG A 103 13.28 -5.78 -7.41
CA ARG A 103 13.49 -4.93 -6.25
C ARG A 103 12.98 -3.57 -6.63
N SER A 104 11.77 -3.25 -6.18
CA SER A 104 11.24 -1.89 -6.29
C SER A 104 12.22 -0.93 -5.63
N SER A 105 12.43 0.22 -6.25
CA SER A 105 13.14 1.33 -5.61
C SER A 105 12.49 1.65 -4.27
N TRP A 106 13.28 2.21 -3.36
CA TRP A 106 12.76 2.63 -2.06
C TRP A 106 11.64 3.65 -2.26
N PRO A 107 10.46 3.47 -1.63
CA PRO A 107 9.33 4.36 -1.84
C PRO A 107 9.53 5.70 -1.14
N ASP A 108 8.95 6.77 -1.69
CA ASP A 108 8.93 8.10 -1.03
C ASP A 108 8.17 8.07 0.30
N LEU A 109 7.17 7.18 0.40
CA LEU A 109 6.39 6.93 1.61
C LEU A 109 6.38 5.43 1.92
N PHE A 110 6.85 5.06 3.11
CA PHE A 110 6.87 3.66 3.52
C PHE A 110 5.46 3.17 3.84
N CYS A 111 5.09 2.06 3.19
CA CYS A 111 3.82 1.39 3.35
C CYS A 111 3.87 0.38 4.50
N VAL A 112 3.21 0.67 5.61
CA VAL A 112 3.15 -0.29 6.73
C VAL A 112 2.30 -1.49 6.30
N PRO A 113 2.84 -2.72 6.33
CA PRO A 113 2.16 -3.92 5.87
C PRO A 113 0.99 -4.28 6.81
N ARG A 114 0.25 -5.32 6.42
CA ARG A 114 -0.64 -6.01 7.36
C ARG A 114 0.19 -6.97 8.21
N PHE A 115 -0.10 -7.00 9.50
CA PHE A 115 0.55 -7.90 10.44
C PHE A 115 -0.21 -9.22 10.54
N THR A 116 0.28 -10.11 11.41
CA THR A 116 -0.41 -11.37 11.73
C THR A 116 -1.82 -11.09 12.25
N TYR A 117 -2.74 -12.04 12.05
CA TYR A 117 -4.15 -11.89 12.48
C TYR A 117 -4.27 -11.48 13.95
N ASP A 118 -3.52 -12.15 14.84
CA ASP A 118 -3.48 -11.83 16.27
C ASP A 118 -3.00 -10.39 16.53
N ALA A 119 -2.00 -9.93 15.78
CA ALA A 119 -1.47 -8.58 15.90
C ALA A 119 -2.49 -7.53 15.45
N GLU A 120 -3.15 -7.76 14.32
CA GLU A 120 -4.20 -6.88 13.79
C GLU A 120 -5.39 -6.76 14.74
N VAL A 121 -5.85 -7.87 15.34
CA VAL A 121 -6.92 -7.84 16.34
C VAL A 121 -6.53 -6.99 17.55
N LYS A 122 -5.30 -7.15 18.06
CA LYS A 122 -4.79 -6.35 19.18
C LYS A 122 -4.64 -4.87 18.81
N LEU A 123 -4.11 -4.57 17.63
CA LEU A 123 -3.95 -3.21 17.13
C LEU A 123 -5.30 -2.53 16.91
N GLY A 124 -6.29 -3.24 16.38
CA GLY A 124 -7.67 -2.75 16.24
C GLY A 124 -8.28 -2.39 17.59
N LYS A 125 -8.18 -3.29 18.59
CA LYS A 125 -8.65 -3.01 19.96
C LYS A 125 -7.96 -1.79 20.57
N ALA A 126 -6.64 -1.69 20.40
CA ALA A 126 -5.86 -0.56 20.88
C ALA A 126 -6.21 0.76 20.17
N HIS A 127 -6.48 0.70 18.87
CA HIS A 127 -6.90 1.87 18.09
C HIS A 127 -8.23 2.43 18.62
N VAL A 128 -9.21 1.55 18.90
CA VAL A 128 -10.48 1.96 19.53
C VAL A 128 -10.23 2.61 20.89
N ALA A 129 -9.46 1.97 21.77
CA ALA A 129 -9.14 2.51 23.10
C ALA A 129 -8.35 3.83 23.04
N PHE A 130 -7.53 4.02 22.00
CA PHE A 130 -6.82 5.27 21.76
C PHE A 130 -7.76 6.40 21.33
N ARG A 131 -8.74 6.12 20.46
CA ARG A 131 -9.75 7.14 20.07
C ARG A 131 -10.66 7.53 21.23
N GLU A 132 -11.05 6.56 22.06
CA GLU A 132 -11.97 6.80 23.17
C GLU A 132 -11.28 7.52 24.34
N ASN A 133 -10.09 7.05 24.73
CA ASN A 133 -9.47 7.44 26.00
C ASN A 133 -8.04 7.99 25.84
N GLY A 134 -7.51 8.10 24.63
CA GLY A 134 -6.10 8.47 24.38
C GLY A 134 -5.10 7.45 24.93
N MET A 135 -5.54 6.20 25.15
CA MET A 135 -4.71 5.17 25.77
C MET A 135 -3.67 4.65 24.78
N LEU A 136 -2.41 4.77 25.15
CA LEU A 136 -1.30 4.18 24.40
C LEU A 136 -1.20 2.69 24.74
N LEU A 137 -1.02 1.86 23.72
CA LEU A 137 -0.77 0.44 23.85
C LEU A 137 0.69 0.21 24.20
N ILE A 138 0.93 -0.54 25.27
CA ILE A 138 2.26 -1.11 25.53
C ILE A 138 2.27 -2.48 24.86
N PRO A 139 3.01 -2.67 23.76
CA PRO A 139 3.01 -3.93 23.03
C PRO A 139 3.61 -5.04 23.89
N ASP A 140 2.94 -6.19 23.96
CA ASP A 140 3.57 -7.39 24.53
C ASP A 140 4.76 -7.85 23.66
N PRO A 141 5.76 -8.55 24.23
CA PRO A 141 6.95 -8.95 23.47
C PRO A 141 6.65 -9.75 22.19
N LYS A 142 5.59 -10.57 22.21
CA LYS A 142 5.13 -11.32 21.03
C LYS A 142 4.56 -10.38 19.97
N LEU A 143 3.63 -9.50 20.34
CA LEU A 143 3.09 -8.49 19.42
C LEU A 143 4.19 -7.61 18.81
N LYS A 144 5.14 -7.16 19.64
CA LYS A 144 6.28 -6.37 19.17
C LYS A 144 7.11 -7.15 18.14
N SER A 145 7.40 -8.42 18.41
CA SER A 145 8.12 -9.28 17.46
C SER A 145 7.38 -9.44 16.15
N ASP A 146 6.07 -9.70 16.19
CA ASP A 146 5.22 -9.89 15.01
C ASP A 146 5.16 -8.63 14.14
N ILE A 147 5.02 -7.45 14.76
CA ILE A 147 5.04 -6.16 14.07
C ILE A 147 6.40 -5.94 13.40
N LEU A 148 7.49 -6.12 14.15
CA LEU A 148 8.84 -5.95 13.61
C LEU A 148 9.10 -6.93 12.45
N GLU A 149 8.63 -8.17 12.55
CA GLU A 149 8.78 -9.16 11.49
C GLU A 149 8.05 -8.74 10.21
N GLY A 150 6.80 -8.29 10.33
CA GLY A 150 6.04 -7.78 9.19
C GLY A 150 6.75 -6.61 8.51
N LEU A 151 7.26 -5.65 9.31
CA LEU A 151 8.02 -4.52 8.78
C LEU A 151 9.29 -4.97 8.05
N ILE A 152 10.07 -5.88 8.64
CA ILE A 152 11.29 -6.42 8.03
C ILE A 152 10.97 -7.11 6.71
N GLN A 153 9.93 -7.95 6.67
CA GLN A 153 9.50 -8.64 5.45
C GLN A 153 9.14 -7.66 4.33
N GLU A 154 8.54 -6.52 4.66
CA GLU A 154 8.24 -5.49 3.66
C GLU A 154 9.51 -4.75 3.22
N ILE A 155 10.36 -4.37 4.18
CA ILE A 155 11.62 -3.67 3.93
C ILE A 155 12.54 -4.45 2.99
N VAL A 156 12.71 -5.76 3.22
CA VAL A 156 13.63 -6.60 2.42
C VAL A 156 13.19 -6.76 0.97
N LYS A 157 11.91 -6.49 0.65
CA LYS A 157 11.43 -6.43 -0.74
C LYS A 157 12.02 -5.23 -1.48
N HIS A 158 12.26 -4.13 -0.79
CA HIS A 158 12.77 -2.88 -1.36
C HIS A 158 14.30 -2.76 -1.31
N THR A 159 14.93 -3.20 -0.22
CA THR A 159 16.39 -3.09 -0.07
C THR A 159 16.94 -4.12 0.91
N VAL A 160 18.17 -4.60 0.64
CA VAL A 160 18.91 -5.47 1.58
C VAL A 160 19.64 -4.66 2.65
N TYR A 161 19.94 -3.39 2.36
CA TYR A 161 20.65 -2.52 3.29
C TYR A 161 19.85 -1.24 3.52
N LEU A 162 19.60 -0.92 4.79
CA LEU A 162 18.86 0.26 5.19
C LEU A 162 19.83 1.33 5.68
N THR A 163 19.60 2.56 5.23
CA THR A 163 20.21 3.76 5.80
C THR A 163 19.42 4.22 7.03
N ASP A 164 20.04 5.05 7.87
CA ASP A 164 19.42 5.53 9.11
C ASP A 164 18.08 6.26 8.87
N GLU A 165 18.05 7.08 7.81
CA GLU A 165 16.85 7.81 7.34
C GLU A 165 15.70 6.86 6.95
N LYS A 166 16.02 5.72 6.34
CA LYS A 166 15.01 4.71 5.98
C LYS A 166 14.42 4.05 7.21
N PHE A 167 15.22 3.84 8.27
CA PHE A 167 14.69 3.38 9.54
C PHE A 167 13.77 4.40 10.19
N ASP A 168 14.08 5.70 10.08
CA ASP A 168 13.18 6.76 10.54
C ASP A 168 11.85 6.73 9.80
N GLN A 169 11.88 6.66 8.46
CA GLN A 169 10.68 6.61 7.63
C GLN A 169 9.77 5.41 7.97
N VAL A 170 10.34 4.22 8.17
CA VAL A 170 9.57 3.03 8.56
C VAL A 170 8.92 3.23 9.94
N ALA A 171 9.71 3.70 10.90
CA ALA A 171 9.25 3.85 12.28
C ALA A 171 8.21 4.98 12.42
N GLU A 172 8.37 6.07 11.68
CA GLU A 172 7.40 7.16 11.58
C GLU A 172 6.10 6.67 10.93
N ALA A 173 6.19 5.99 9.77
CA ALA A 173 5.02 5.43 9.09
C ALA A 173 4.23 4.48 10.00
N LEU A 174 4.92 3.66 10.81
CA LEU A 174 4.28 2.78 11.80
C LEU A 174 3.44 3.55 12.81
N ILE A 175 3.97 4.64 13.39
CA ILE A 175 3.27 5.45 14.38
C ILE A 175 2.17 6.29 13.74
N LEU A 176 2.35 6.77 12.51
CA LEU A 176 1.30 7.47 11.76
C LEU A 176 0.11 6.55 11.51
N LYS A 177 0.34 5.29 11.10
CA LYS A 177 -0.73 4.31 10.90
C LYS A 177 -1.34 3.82 12.22
N HIS A 178 -0.51 3.64 13.25
CA HIS A 178 -0.93 3.16 14.56
C HIS A 178 -0.49 4.12 15.67
N PRO A 179 -1.20 5.26 15.87
CA PRO A 179 -0.86 6.23 16.91
C PRO A 179 -0.85 5.64 18.33
N CYS A 180 -1.59 4.56 18.54
CA CYS A 180 -1.62 3.81 19.79
C CYS A 180 -0.27 3.18 20.16
N LEU A 181 0.65 2.95 19.20
CA LEU A 181 1.97 2.37 19.44
C LEU A 181 3.04 3.40 19.81
N LYS A 182 2.69 4.69 19.91
CA LYS A 182 3.64 5.76 20.21
C LYS A 182 4.25 5.57 21.60
N GLU A 183 5.59 5.62 21.67
CA GLU A 183 6.30 5.45 22.93
C GLU A 183 6.23 6.71 23.81
N ARG A 184 5.89 6.52 25.09
CA ARG A 184 5.92 7.60 26.09
C ARG A 184 7.37 7.92 26.46
N GLY A 185 7.75 9.20 26.34
CA GLY A 185 9.06 9.71 26.77
C GLY A 185 10.12 9.82 25.68
N SER A 186 9.82 9.47 24.43
CA SER A 186 10.67 9.79 23.28
C SER A 186 10.22 11.11 22.64
N PRO A 187 11.14 12.03 22.29
CA PRO A 187 10.79 13.27 21.59
C PRO A 187 10.16 13.00 20.21
N SER A 188 10.56 11.91 19.54
CA SER A 188 9.97 11.49 18.26
C SER A 188 8.78 10.54 18.44
N GLY A 189 8.71 9.81 19.55
CA GLY A 189 7.67 8.83 19.83
C GLY A 189 7.81 7.49 19.09
N TYR A 190 8.79 7.36 18.17
CA TYR A 190 9.09 6.13 17.43
C TYR A 190 10.53 5.62 17.63
N ALA A 191 11.36 6.30 18.44
CA ALA A 191 12.77 5.98 18.59
C ALA A 191 13.06 4.53 19.01
N GLY A 192 12.27 3.94 19.91
CA GLY A 192 12.45 2.54 20.31
C GLY A 192 12.00 1.56 19.22
N TRP A 193 11.04 1.91 18.36
CA TRP A 193 10.73 1.13 17.16
C TRP A 193 11.90 1.14 16.18
N LYS A 194 12.48 2.31 15.91
CA LYS A 194 13.71 2.45 15.10
C LYS A 194 14.84 1.57 15.62
N MET A 195 15.15 1.65 16.92
CA MET A 195 16.20 0.85 17.54
C MET A 195 15.89 -0.65 17.49
N SER A 196 14.63 -1.04 17.70
CA SER A 196 14.22 -2.44 17.63
C SER A 196 14.36 -3.02 16.22
N LEU A 197 14.08 -2.22 15.19
CA LEU A 197 14.33 -2.61 13.80
C LEU A 197 15.83 -2.80 13.55
N LYS A 198 16.67 -1.85 13.98
CA LYS A 198 18.14 -1.95 13.83
C LYS A 198 18.76 -3.18 14.49
N TYR A 199 18.22 -3.61 15.63
CA TYR A 199 18.73 -4.79 16.33
C TYR A 199 18.27 -6.10 15.70
N LYS A 200 17.17 -6.09 14.94
CA LYS A 200 16.53 -7.30 14.40
C LYS A 200 16.91 -7.55 12.92
N LEU A 201 17.29 -6.50 12.19
CA LEU A 201 17.86 -6.55 10.83
C LEU A 201 19.35 -6.91 10.87
#